data_AF-A0A9E2MIA0-F1
#
_entry.id   AF-A0A9E2MIA0-F1
#
_cell.length_a   1.000
_cell.length_b   1.000
_cell.length_c   1.000
_cell.angle_alpha   90.00
_cell.angle_beta   90.00
_cell.angle_gamma   90.00
#
_symmetry.space_group_name_H-M   'P 1'
#
loop_
_entity.id
_entity.type
_entity.pdbx_description
1 polymer ?
#
loop_
_entity_poly.entity_id
_entity_poly.type
_entity_poly.pdbx_seq_one_letter_code
_entity_poly.pdbx_strand_id
1 'polypeptide(L)'
;MFITLEGPEGSGKTSHVPLLRDYLLEAGYTVFCTREPGGTSIGDQVREILLANRNTEMHPRTEILLFQASRAQLVEQVILPRLDRGEVVLCDRYADSTIAYQGYGHRVDLKQLRAIVDFATGGLKPDLSLLLDVD
;
A
#
# COMPACT_ATOMS: atom_id res chain seq x y z
N MET A 1 1.64 15.57 0.47
CA MET A 1 0.74 14.95 1.49
C MET A 1 0.45 13.53 1.06
N PHE A 2 0.63 12.55 1.94
CA PHE A 2 0.44 11.14 1.65
C PHE A 2 -0.75 10.57 2.44
N ILE A 3 -1.77 10.11 1.73
CA ILE A 3 -3.01 9.57 2.32
C ILE A 3 -3.18 8.13 1.85
N THR A 4 -3.48 7.23 2.78
CA THR A 4 -3.77 5.82 2.48
C THR A 4 -5.23 5.49 2.80
N LEU A 5 -5.79 4.56 2.04
CA LEU A 5 -7.10 3.97 2.32
C LEU A 5 -6.90 2.50 2.68
N GLU A 6 -7.37 2.11 3.85
CA GLU A 6 -7.18 0.79 4.45
C GLU A 6 -8.53 0.15 4.81
N GLY A 7 -8.53 -1.16 5.03
CA GLY A 7 -9.73 -1.92 5.39
C GLY A 7 -9.78 -3.31 4.73
N PRO A 8 -10.73 -4.18 5.14
CA PRO A 8 -10.84 -5.54 4.61
C PRO A 8 -11.24 -5.56 3.12
N GLU A 9 -11.18 -6.73 2.49
CA GLU A 9 -11.74 -6.88 1.14
C GLU A 9 -13.23 -6.55 1.14
N GLY A 10 -13.72 -5.92 0.07
CA GLY A 10 -15.13 -5.51 -0.01
C GLY A 10 -15.48 -4.22 0.75
N SER A 11 -14.57 -3.61 1.53
CA SER A 11 -14.86 -2.38 2.31
C SER A 11 -15.11 -1.11 1.49
N GLY A 12 -15.05 -1.19 0.15
CA GLY A 12 -15.36 -0.06 -0.74
C GLY A 12 -14.21 0.91 -0.99
N LYS A 13 -12.96 0.60 -0.58
CA LYS A 13 -11.76 1.45 -0.85
C LYS A 13 -11.68 1.89 -2.31
N THR A 14 -11.75 0.93 -3.23
CA THR A 14 -11.65 1.17 -4.68
C THR A 14 -12.74 2.10 -5.20
N SER A 15 -13.91 2.13 -4.56
CA SER A 15 -15.01 3.03 -4.89
C SER A 15 -14.82 4.43 -4.29
N HIS A 16 -14.14 4.54 -3.14
CA HIS A 16 -13.93 5.81 -2.44
C HIS A 16 -12.69 6.57 -2.92
N VAL A 17 -11.65 5.90 -3.43
CA VAL A 17 -10.45 6.58 -3.97
C VAL A 17 -10.80 7.62 -5.04
N PRO A 18 -11.62 7.32 -6.07
CA PRO A 18 -11.99 8.31 -7.08
C PRO A 18 -12.77 9.49 -6.50
N LEU A 19 -13.67 9.25 -5.54
CA LEU A 19 -14.46 10.31 -4.91
C LEU A 19 -13.58 11.27 -4.10
N LEU A 20 -12.64 10.73 -3.33
CA LEU A 20 -11.68 11.53 -2.57
C LEU A 20 -10.73 12.30 -3.50
N ARG A 21 -10.28 11.67 -4.59
CA ARG A 21 -9.48 12.33 -5.62
C ARG A 21 -10.21 13.55 -6.19
N ASP A 22 -11.46 13.36 -6.61
CA ASP A 22 -12.24 14.42 -7.28
C ASP A 22 -12.50 15.58 -6.30
N TYR A 23 -12.86 15.28 -5.05
CA TYR A 23 -12.98 16.28 -3.99
C TYR A 23 -11.69 17.11 -3.79
N LEU A 24 -10.53 16.45 -3.76
CA LEU A 24 -9.24 17.14 -3.59
C LEU A 24 -8.84 17.96 -4.82
N LEU A 25 -9.14 17.48 -6.03
CA LEU A 25 -8.95 18.23 -7.27
C LEU A 25 -9.81 19.51 -7.27
N GLU A 26 -11.07 19.41 -6.86
CA GLU A 26 -11.97 20.57 -6.72
C GLU A 26 -11.49 21.56 -5.65
N ALA A 27 -10.83 21.08 -4.60
CA ALA A 27 -10.19 21.91 -3.59
C ALA A 27 -8.85 22.53 -4.06
N GLY A 28 -8.43 22.30 -5.30
CA GLY A 28 -7.25 22.92 -5.91
C GLY A 28 -5.93 22.16 -5.71
N TYR A 29 -5.97 20.92 -5.22
CA TYR A 29 -4.76 20.09 -5.09
C TYR A 29 -4.40 19.40 -6.40
N THR A 30 -3.11 19.15 -6.63
CA THR A 30 -2.67 18.16 -7.61
C THR A 30 -2.66 16.78 -6.95
N VAL A 31 -3.41 15.83 -7.51
CA VAL A 31 -3.65 14.53 -6.88
C VAL A 31 -3.17 13.39 -7.77
N PHE A 32 -2.42 12.47 -7.19
CA PHE A 32 -2.03 11.22 -7.83
C PHE A 32 -2.58 10.02 -7.06
N CYS A 33 -3.20 9.10 -7.77
CA CYS A 33 -3.72 7.86 -7.17
C CYS A 33 -2.83 6.67 -7.54
N THR A 34 -2.55 5.82 -6.56
CA THR A 34 -1.86 4.54 -6.73
C THR A 34 -2.47 3.46 -5.82
N ARG A 35 -1.93 2.24 -5.89
CA ARG A 35 -2.36 1.10 -5.08
C ARG A 35 -1.19 0.18 -4.76
N GLU A 36 -1.33 -0.59 -3.69
CA GLU A 36 -0.43 -1.70 -3.38
C GLU A 36 -1.14 -3.06 -3.35
N PRO A 37 -0.43 -4.15 -3.69
CA PRO A 37 0.88 -4.17 -4.36
C PRO A 37 0.72 -3.71 -5.83
N GLY A 38 1.81 -3.27 -6.46
CA GLY A 38 1.79 -2.74 -7.84
C GLY A 38 2.08 -1.24 -7.95
N GLY A 39 1.64 -0.64 -9.06
CA GLY A 39 1.80 0.79 -9.34
C GLY A 39 3.15 1.17 -9.97
N THR A 40 3.98 0.18 -10.30
CA THR A 40 5.20 0.30 -11.11
C THR A 40 5.35 -0.95 -11.97
N SER A 41 6.12 -0.89 -13.06
CA SER A 41 6.32 -2.07 -13.93
C SER A 41 6.91 -3.28 -13.19
N ILE A 42 7.83 -3.06 -12.24
CA ILE A 42 8.37 -4.13 -11.40
C ILE A 42 7.36 -4.55 -10.33
N GLY A 43 6.71 -3.60 -9.66
CA GLY A 43 5.69 -3.89 -8.65
C GLY A 43 4.50 -4.67 -9.21
N ASP A 44 4.10 -4.40 -10.45
CA ASP A 44 3.00 -5.11 -11.11
C ASP A 44 3.38 -6.56 -11.44
N GLN A 45 4.63 -6.85 -11.82
CA GLN A 45 5.13 -8.23 -11.95
C GLN A 45 5.12 -8.97 -10.60
N VAL A 46 5.51 -8.28 -9.52
CA VAL A 46 5.44 -8.85 -8.17
C VAL A 46 3.99 -9.11 -7.76
N ARG A 47 3.07 -8.18 -8.08
CA ARG A 47 1.63 -8.33 -7.86
C ARG A 47 1.08 -9.56 -8.59
N GLU A 48 1.51 -9.84 -9.81
CA GLU A 48 1.08 -11.04 -10.54
C GLU A 48 1.46 -12.32 -9.79
N ILE A 49 2.64 -12.38 -9.18
CA ILE A 49 3.06 -13.53 -8.36
C ILE A 49 2.20 -13.64 -7.10
N LEU A 50 1.96 -12.52 -6.41
CA LEU A 50 1.18 -12.48 -5.17
C LEU A 50 -0.29 -12.87 -5.36
N LEU A 51 -0.91 -12.49 -6.48
CA LEU A 51 -2.33 -12.73 -6.75
C LEU A 51 -2.61 -13.98 -7.57
N ALA A 52 -1.58 -14.71 -7.97
CA ALA A 52 -1.75 -15.92 -8.76
C ALA A 52 -2.20 -17.10 -7.88
N ASN A 53 -3.48 -17.48 -7.99
CA ASN A 53 -4.08 -18.62 -7.28
C ASN A 53 -3.34 -19.97 -7.47
N ARG A 54 -2.48 -20.08 -8.50
CA ARG A 54 -1.63 -21.27 -8.72
C ARG A 54 -0.47 -21.38 -7.73
N ASN A 55 -0.08 -20.31 -7.06
CA ASN A 55 1.07 -20.27 -6.15
C ASN A 55 0.69 -20.70 -4.72
N THR A 56 0.12 -21.90 -4.58
CA THR A 56 -0.43 -22.41 -3.31
C THR A 56 0.63 -22.78 -2.27
N GLU A 57 1.88 -23.00 -2.68
CA GLU A 57 3.01 -23.37 -1.81
C GLU A 57 3.78 -22.16 -1.27
N MET A 58 3.30 -20.92 -1.51
CA MET A 58 4.01 -19.72 -1.09
C MET A 58 4.10 -19.64 0.44
N HIS A 59 5.33 -19.65 0.94
CA HIS A 59 5.57 -19.53 2.38
C HIS A 59 5.27 -18.09 2.87
N PRO A 60 4.71 -17.90 4.08
CA PRO A 60 4.36 -16.57 4.61
C PRO A 60 5.49 -15.53 4.57
N ARG A 61 6.73 -15.95 4.89
CA ARG A 61 7.91 -15.08 4.80
C ARG A 61 8.19 -14.62 3.36
N THR A 62 7.98 -15.48 2.37
CA THR A 62 8.14 -15.12 0.96
C THR A 62 7.09 -14.10 0.55
N GLU A 63 5.83 -14.32 0.94
CA GLU A 63 4.74 -13.37 0.69
C GLU A 63 5.05 -11.98 1.27
N ILE A 64 5.44 -11.91 2.54
CA ILE A 64 5.84 -10.67 3.21
C ILE A 64 6.90 -9.91 2.43
N LEU A 65 7.97 -10.62 2.03
CA LEU A 65 9.10 -10.02 1.34
C LEU A 65 8.72 -9.55 -0.07
N LEU A 66 7.84 -10.26 -0.77
CA LEU A 66 7.32 -9.82 -2.07
C LEU A 66 6.46 -8.56 -1.93
N PHE A 67 5.56 -8.49 -0.95
CA PHE A 67 4.83 -7.25 -0.66
C PHE A 67 5.79 -6.09 -0.37
N GLN A 68 6.83 -6.33 0.43
CA GLN A 68 7.82 -5.31 0.77
C GLN A 68 8.66 -4.90 -0.44
N ALA A 69 9.02 -5.83 -1.32
CA ALA A 69 9.75 -5.52 -2.55
C ALA A 69 8.92 -4.64 -3.50
N SER A 70 7.63 -4.96 -3.69
CA SER A 70 6.73 -4.12 -4.48
C SER A 70 6.58 -2.73 -3.87
N ARG A 71 6.48 -2.64 -2.53
CA ARG A 71 6.34 -1.38 -1.80
C ARG A 71 7.58 -0.50 -1.93
N ALA A 72 8.77 -1.05 -1.71
CA ALA A 72 10.02 -0.32 -1.83
C ALA A 72 10.16 0.30 -3.22
N GLN A 73 9.84 -0.48 -4.26
CA GLN A 73 9.83 0.02 -5.63
C GLN A 73 8.84 1.17 -5.84
N LEU A 74 7.61 1.05 -5.33
CA LEU A 74 6.58 2.08 -5.45
C LEU A 74 6.96 3.36 -4.69
N VAL A 75 7.49 3.23 -3.48
CA VAL A 75 7.91 4.35 -2.64
C VAL A 75 8.97 5.19 -3.36
N GLU A 76 10.06 4.55 -3.79
CA GLU A 76 11.20 5.23 -4.41
C GLU A 76 10.88 5.77 -5.80
N GLN A 77 10.20 4.98 -6.64
CA GLN A 77 9.99 5.36 -8.04
C GLN A 77 8.82 6.34 -8.22
N VAL A 78 7.82 6.31 -7.33
CA VAL A 78 6.53 6.97 -7.57
C VAL A 78 6.13 7.90 -6.44
N ILE A 79 6.10 7.42 -5.20
CA ILE A 79 5.51 8.17 -4.08
C ILE A 79 6.41 9.34 -3.68
N LEU A 80 7.67 9.08 -3.32
CA LEU A 80 8.59 10.14 -2.89
C LEU A 80 8.75 11.24 -3.95
N PRO A 81 9.01 10.94 -5.25
CA PRO A 81 9.14 11.99 -6.25
C PRO A 81 7.89 12.86 -6.44
N ARG A 82 6.68 12.34 -6.13
CA ARG A 82 5.42 13.09 -6.20
C ARG A 82 5.21 13.97 -4.98
N LEU A 83 5.52 13.42 -3.80
CA LEU A 83 5.48 14.18 -2.55
C LEU A 83 6.46 15.36 -2.62
N ASP A 84 7.65 15.17 -3.18
CA ASP A 84 8.65 16.23 -3.38
C ASP A 84 8.16 17.36 -4.30
N ARG A 85 7.25 17.06 -5.24
CA ARG A 85 6.58 18.05 -6.09
C ARG A 85 5.39 18.73 -5.42
N GLY A 86 5.09 18.39 -4.17
CA GLY A 86 3.95 18.92 -3.43
C GLY A 86 2.61 18.29 -3.81
N GLU A 87 2.61 17.17 -4.54
CA GLU A 87 1.37 16.47 -4.89
C GLU A 87 0.75 15.78 -3.66
N VAL A 88 -0.57 15.60 -3.71
CA VAL A 88 -1.27 14.68 -2.81
C VAL A 88 -1.24 13.29 -3.41
N VAL A 89 -0.65 12.33 -2.69
CA VAL A 89 -0.64 10.92 -3.11
C VAL A 89 -1.73 10.18 -2.35
N LEU A 90 -2.71 9.65 -3.06
CA LEU A 90 -3.72 8.72 -2.53
C LEU A 90 -3.31 7.29 -2.86
N CYS A 91 -3.18 6.43 -1.86
CA CYS A 91 -2.80 5.03 -2.05
C CYS A 91 -3.85 4.07 -1.49
N ASP A 92 -4.39 3.20 -2.34
CA ASP A 92 -5.21 2.06 -1.91
C ASP A 92 -4.31 0.98 -1.31
N ARG A 93 -4.38 0.84 0.01
CA ARG A 93 -3.51 0.03 0.89
C ARG A 93 -2.05 0.51 0.96
N TYR A 94 -1.43 0.26 2.11
CA TYR A 94 -0.03 0.51 2.39
C TYR A 94 0.50 -0.41 3.52
N ALA A 95 1.40 0.09 4.36
CA ALA A 95 2.03 -0.62 5.47
C ALA A 95 1.03 -1.24 6.46
N ASP A 96 -0.09 -0.59 6.75
CA ASP A 96 -1.08 -1.08 7.72
C ASP A 96 -1.71 -2.40 7.23
N SER A 97 -1.97 -2.54 5.92
CA SER A 97 -2.38 -3.81 5.32
C SER A 97 -1.36 -4.94 5.60
N THR A 98 -0.06 -4.67 5.56
CA THR A 98 0.95 -5.70 5.89
C THR A 98 0.87 -6.12 7.35
N ILE A 99 0.65 -5.19 8.27
CA ILE A 99 0.52 -5.53 9.70
C ILE A 99 -0.76 -6.34 9.96
N ALA A 100 -1.86 -6.00 9.30
CA ALA A 100 -3.13 -6.71 9.44
C ALA A 100 -3.05 -8.14 8.86
N TYR A 101 -2.76 -8.26 7.56
CA TYR A 101 -2.84 -9.54 6.85
C TYR A 101 -1.64 -10.44 7.16
N GLN A 102 -0.42 -9.93 7.00
CA GLN A 102 0.76 -10.76 7.22
C GLN A 102 1.16 -10.81 8.70
N GLY A 103 1.04 -9.71 9.43
CA GLY A 103 1.35 -9.65 10.86
C GLY A 103 0.43 -10.54 11.68
N TYR A 104 -0.84 -10.15 11.77
CA TYR A 104 -1.82 -10.90 12.56
C TYR A 104 -2.30 -12.17 11.85
N GLY A 105 -2.53 -12.14 10.53
CA GLY A 105 -3.03 -13.31 9.79
C GLY A 105 -2.05 -14.50 9.80
N HIS A 106 -0.75 -14.25 9.61
CA HIS A 106 0.28 -15.31 9.70
C HIS A 106 0.91 -15.46 11.09
N ARG A 107 0.47 -14.67 12.09
CA ARG A 107 0.96 -14.70 13.49
C ARG A 107 2.48 -14.56 13.61
N VAL A 108 3.06 -13.66 12.82
CA VAL A 108 4.51 -13.38 12.87
C VAL A 108 4.85 -12.39 13.98
N ASP A 109 6.14 -12.34 14.36
CA ASP A 109 6.65 -11.34 15.29
C ASP A 109 6.48 -9.92 14.70
N LEU A 110 5.56 -9.15 15.28
CA LEU A 110 5.24 -7.80 14.82
C LEU A 110 6.40 -6.82 14.96
N LYS A 111 7.34 -7.04 15.88
CA LYS A 111 8.52 -6.19 16.01
C LYS A 111 9.45 -6.38 14.82
N GLN A 112 9.66 -7.63 14.42
CA GLN A 112 10.45 -7.96 13.22
C GLN A 112 9.75 -7.45 11.96
N LEU A 113 8.44 -7.70 11.82
CA LEU A 113 7.68 -7.26 10.65
C LEU A 113 7.73 -5.74 10.48
N ARG A 114 7.57 -4.97 11.56
CA ARG A 114 7.68 -3.50 11.52
C ARG A 114 9.07 -3.04 11.06
N ALA A 115 10.14 -3.72 11.46
CA ALA A 115 11.48 -3.38 10.98
C ALA A 115 11.66 -3.64 9.48
N ILE A 116 11.05 -4.70 8.95
CA ILE A 116 11.06 -4.99 7.51
C ILE A 116 10.23 -3.94 6.74
N VAL A 117 9.06 -3.58 7.26
CA VAL A 117 8.22 -2.52 6.68
C VAL A 117 8.97 -1.18 6.67
N ASP A 118 9.58 -0.79 7.79
CA ASP A 118 10.35 0.44 7.91
C ASP A 118 11.52 0.49 6.92
N PHE A 119 12.24 -0.63 6.76
CA PHE A 119 13.27 -0.77 5.73
C PHE A 119 12.70 -0.61 4.32
N ALA A 120 11.55 -1.24 4.03
CA ALA A 120 10.93 -1.18 2.71
C ALA A 120 10.37 0.21 2.36
N THR A 121 9.97 1.01 3.35
CA THR A 121 9.43 2.35 3.12
C THR A 121 10.45 3.47 3.27
N GLY A 122 11.69 3.16 3.68
CA GLY A 122 12.65 4.19 4.08
C GLY A 122 12.13 5.05 5.25
N GLY A 123 11.27 4.49 6.09
CA GLY A 123 10.58 5.21 7.16
C GLY A 123 9.43 6.13 6.73
N LEU A 124 9.05 6.15 5.45
CA LEU A 124 7.90 6.93 4.97
C LEU A 124 6.62 6.44 5.66
N LYS A 125 5.89 7.40 6.23
CA LYS A 125 4.58 7.18 6.87
C LYS A 125 3.51 8.03 6.18
N PRO A 126 2.27 7.54 6.06
CA PRO A 126 1.16 8.37 5.64
C PRO A 126 0.96 9.53 6.62
N ASP A 127 0.61 10.70 6.08
CA ASP A 127 0.10 11.83 6.88
C ASP A 127 -1.30 11.50 7.43
N LEU A 128 -2.06 10.66 6.72
CA LEU A 128 -3.40 10.22 7.11
C LEU A 128 -3.69 8.81 6.57
N SER A 129 -4.08 7.89 7.44
CA SER A 129 -4.66 6.59 7.05
C SER A 129 -6.18 6.61 7.30
N LEU A 130 -6.97 6.42 6.25
CA LEU A 130 -8.42 6.29 6.33
C LEU A 130 -8.80 4.81 6.39
N LEU A 131 -9.21 4.33 7.57
CA LEU A 131 -9.70 2.96 7.75
C LEU A 131 -11.19 2.88 7.42
N LEU A 132 -11.53 2.15 6.35
CA LEU A 132 -12.91 1.80 6.01
C LEU A 132 -13.25 0.48 6.72
N ASP A 133 -13.87 0.62 7.88
CA ASP A 133 -14.30 -0.49 8.72
C ASP A 133 -15.70 -0.99 8.31
N VAL A 134 -15.85 -2.30 8.17
CA VAL A 134 -17.08 -3.00 7.73
C VAL A 134 -17.19 -4.36 8.42
N ASP A 135 -18.42 -4.82 8.64
CA ASP A 135 -18.75 -6.09 9.31
C ASP A 135 -18.64 -7.34 8.41
#